data_AF-A0A522V509-F1
#
_entry.id   AF-A0A522V509-F1
#
_cell.length_a   1.000
_cell.length_b   1.000
_cell.length_c   1.000
_cell.angle_alpha   90.00
_cell.angle_beta   90.00
_cell.angle_gamma   90.00
#
_symmetry.space_group_name_H-M   'P 1'
#
loop_
_entity.id
_entity.type
_entity.pdbx_description
1 polymer ?
#
loop_
_entity_poly.entity_id
_entity_poly.type
_entity_poly.pdbx_seq_one_letter_code
_entity_poly.pdbx_strand_id
1 'polypeptide(L)'
;MVNLRIVVEFLQLPVLRYRAEYVDTILDRAGASGVMYLGDMDPKGILIPAMVDRARGEAGLPRVMPAIPLYSRLLTHGVVRPLSGDVSETAREATLEWLGEELGLQVLALWRQGGWIPQESLGAEALATILGKADR
;
A
#
# COMPACT_ATOMS: atom_id res chain seq x y z
N MET A 1 -25.82 -4.73 5.61
CA MET A 1 -24.95 -4.03 4.66
C MET A 1 -23.54 -4.56 4.91
N VAL A 2 -23.01 -5.38 4.00
CA VAL A 2 -21.72 -6.06 4.19
C VAL A 2 -20.60 -5.04 3.93
N ASN A 3 -19.71 -4.85 4.90
CA ASN A 3 -18.62 -3.87 4.80
C ASN A 3 -17.44 -4.51 4.06
N LEU A 4 -17.50 -4.51 2.72
CA LEU A 4 -16.45 -5.10 1.89
C LEU A 4 -15.26 -4.12 1.77
N ARG A 5 -14.05 -4.60 2.07
CA ARG A 5 -12.78 -3.88 1.86
C ARG A 5 -11.95 -4.66 0.85
N ILE A 6 -11.36 -3.95 -0.11
CA ILE A 6 -10.68 -4.57 -1.25
C ILE A 6 -9.21 -4.20 -1.22
N VAL A 7 -8.36 -5.16 -1.56
CA VAL A 7 -6.93 -4.93 -1.80
C VAL A 7 -6.75 -4.57 -3.27
N VAL A 8 -6.26 -3.36 -3.54
CA VAL A 8 -6.07 -2.84 -4.90
C VAL A 8 -4.58 -2.71 -5.19
N GLU A 9 -4.18 -3.10 -6.40
CA GLU A 9 -2.87 -2.85 -6.99
C GLU A 9 -2.98 -1.73 -8.04
N PHE A 10 -2.12 -0.70 -7.97
CA PHE A 10 -2.06 0.31 -9.02
C PHE A 10 -1.04 -0.11 -10.07
N LEU A 11 -1.49 -0.83 -11.10
CA LEU A 11 -0.71 -0.99 -12.34
C LEU A 11 -0.38 0.39 -12.92
N GLN A 12 0.85 0.54 -13.42
CA GLN A 12 1.54 1.78 -13.74
C GLN A 12 0.74 2.77 -14.63
N LEU A 13 -0.13 3.58 -14.02
CA LEU A 13 -0.81 4.69 -14.71
C LEU A 13 -0.11 6.03 -14.43
N PRO A 14 0.18 6.84 -15.47
CA PRO A 14 0.78 8.16 -15.32
C PRO A 14 -0.28 9.15 -14.82
N VAL A 15 0.08 10.01 -13.86
CA VAL A 15 -0.69 11.14 -13.29
C VAL A 15 -1.52 10.81 -12.01
N LEU A 16 -1.13 11.47 -10.91
CA LEU A 16 -1.71 11.36 -9.55
C LEU A 16 -3.22 11.68 -9.49
N ARG A 17 -3.71 12.63 -10.30
CA ARG A 17 -5.12 13.03 -10.32
C ARG A 17 -6.05 11.92 -10.79
N TYR A 18 -5.63 11.15 -11.79
CA TYR A 18 -6.36 9.98 -12.28
C TYR A 18 -6.40 8.83 -11.26
N ARG A 19 -5.40 8.74 -10.36
CA ARG A 19 -5.33 7.66 -9.36
C ARG A 19 -6.38 7.83 -8.26
N ALA A 20 -6.72 9.05 -7.87
CA ALA A 20 -7.73 9.31 -6.86
C ALA A 20 -9.16 9.02 -7.36
N GLU A 21 -9.49 9.44 -8.58
CA GLU A 21 -10.79 9.20 -9.23
C GLU A 21 -10.98 7.70 -9.59
N TYR A 22 -9.88 6.99 -9.86
CA TYR A 22 -9.91 5.55 -10.08
C TYR A 22 -10.33 4.77 -8.83
N VAL A 23 -10.02 5.27 -7.62
CA VAL A 23 -10.46 4.63 -6.37
C VAL A 23 -11.99 4.61 -6.29
N ASP A 24 -12.67 5.68 -6.68
CA ASP A 24 -14.14 5.72 -6.66
C ASP A 24 -14.73 4.71 -7.65
N THR A 25 -14.14 4.61 -8.85
CA THR A 25 -14.53 3.58 -9.83
C THR A 25 -14.37 2.16 -9.28
N ILE A 26 -13.30 1.88 -8.54
CA ILE A 26 -13.08 0.57 -7.91
C ILE A 26 -14.11 0.31 -6.80
N LEU A 27 -14.33 1.29 -5.93
CA LEU A 27 -15.28 1.20 -4.83
C LEU A 27 -16.69 0.92 -5.35
N ASP A 28 -17.14 1.68 -6.35
CA ASP A 28 -18.45 1.53 -6.96
C ASP A 28 -18.63 0.17 -7.62
N ARG A 29 -17.66 -0.24 -8.45
CA ARG A 29 -17.73 -1.52 -9.17
C ARG A 29 -17.81 -2.72 -8.25
N ALA A 30 -17.19 -2.61 -7.08
CA ALA A 30 -17.11 -3.71 -6.15
C ALA A 30 -18.06 -3.57 -4.95
N GLY A 31 -18.88 -2.52 -4.91
CA GLY A 31 -19.80 -2.27 -3.80
C GLY A 31 -19.09 -2.13 -2.46
N ALA A 32 -17.85 -1.62 -2.45
CA ALA A 32 -17.01 -1.49 -1.27
C ALA A 32 -17.13 -0.09 -0.66
N SER A 33 -16.93 0.00 0.65
CA SER A 33 -16.95 1.26 1.40
C SER A 33 -15.55 1.83 1.65
N GLY A 34 -14.50 1.08 1.29
CA GLY A 34 -13.12 1.49 1.48
C GLY A 34 -12.12 0.60 0.75
N VAL A 35 -10.91 1.12 0.57
CA VAL A 35 -9.80 0.42 -0.09
C VAL A 35 -8.66 0.23 0.91
N MET A 36 -8.12 -0.97 0.93
CA MET A 36 -6.81 -1.25 1.50
C MET A 36 -5.80 -1.39 0.35
N TYR A 37 -4.62 -0.83 0.50
CA TYR A 37 -3.60 -0.86 -0.54
C TYR A 37 -2.42 -1.75 -0.12
N LEU A 38 -1.98 -2.57 -1.06
CA LEU A 38 -0.70 -3.26 -1.01
C LEU A 38 0.07 -2.89 -2.28
N GLY A 39 1.33 -2.54 -2.13
CA GLY A 39 2.25 -2.37 -3.25
C GLY A 39 3.66 -2.71 -2.81
N ASP A 40 4.61 -2.45 -3.70
CA ASP A 40 6.02 -2.67 -3.42
C ASP A 40 6.48 -1.86 -2.20
N MET A 41 7.37 -2.45 -1.42
CA MET A 41 7.96 -1.84 -0.24
C MET A 41 9.20 -1.02 -0.63
N ASP A 42 9.04 -0.20 -1.67
CA ASP A 42 10.01 0.78 -2.16
C ASP A 42 9.47 2.21 -1.94
N PRO A 43 10.31 3.26 -2.08
CA PRO A 43 9.87 4.64 -1.85
C PRO A 43 8.65 5.07 -2.66
N LYS A 44 8.49 4.62 -3.92
CA LYS A 44 7.36 4.99 -4.78
C LYS A 44 6.11 4.20 -4.45
N GLY A 45 6.27 2.90 -4.19
CA GLY A 45 5.19 1.98 -3.82
C GLY A 45 4.49 2.37 -2.53
N ILE A 46 5.16 3.11 -1.65
CA ILE A 46 4.58 3.72 -0.43
C ILE A 46 4.15 5.17 -0.66
N LEU A 47 4.97 6.01 -1.30
CA LEU A 47 4.66 7.44 -1.46
C LEU A 47 3.38 7.69 -2.26
N ILE A 48 3.16 6.94 -3.35
CA ILE A 48 2.00 7.17 -4.21
C ILE A 48 0.68 6.92 -3.47
N PRO A 49 0.43 5.76 -2.84
CA PRO A 49 -0.82 5.56 -2.10
C PRO A 49 -0.96 6.50 -0.90
N ALA A 50 0.14 6.88 -0.23
CA ALA A 50 0.11 7.88 0.85
C ALA A 50 -0.37 9.26 0.34
N MET A 51 0.13 9.71 -0.82
CA MET A 51 -0.33 10.95 -1.44
C MET A 51 -1.80 10.88 -1.86
N VAL A 52 -2.24 9.74 -2.40
CA VAL A 52 -3.65 9.53 -2.77
C VAL A 52 -4.54 9.56 -1.52
N ASP A 53 -4.13 8.89 -0.45
CA ASP A 53 -4.85 8.88 0.83
C ASP A 53 -5.01 10.29 1.41
N ARG A 54 -3.93 11.08 1.41
CA ARG A 54 -3.95 12.47 1.85
C ARG A 54 -4.92 13.32 1.03
N ALA A 55 -4.81 13.26 -0.31
CA ALA A 55 -5.70 14.02 -1.19
C ALA A 55 -7.17 13.65 -1.01
N ARG A 56 -7.48 12.36 -0.82
CA ARG A 56 -8.84 11.89 -0.54
C ARG A 56 -9.33 12.34 0.82
N GLY A 57 -8.47 12.32 1.84
CA GLY A 57 -8.79 12.86 3.17
C GLY A 57 -9.11 14.35 3.14
N GLU A 58 -8.33 15.15 2.40
CA GLU A 58 -8.58 16.59 2.20
C GLU A 58 -9.90 16.85 1.46
N ALA A 59 -10.31 15.95 0.57
CA ALA A 59 -11.58 16.02 -0.17
C ALA A 59 -12.79 15.41 0.59
N GLY A 60 -12.60 14.88 1.80
CA GLY A 60 -13.68 14.19 2.54
C GLY A 60 -14.13 12.86 1.91
N LEU A 61 -13.31 12.28 1.05
CA LEU A 61 -13.58 11.00 0.36
C LEU A 61 -13.09 9.80 1.20
N PRO A 62 -13.61 8.58 0.93
CA PRO A 62 -13.11 7.37 1.57
C PRO A 62 -11.59 7.23 1.45
N ARG A 63 -10.91 7.00 2.58
CA ARG A 63 -9.44 6.92 2.70
C ARG A 63 -8.88 5.67 2.01
N VAL A 64 -7.61 5.74 1.60
CA VAL A 64 -6.85 4.60 1.08
C VAL A 64 -5.90 4.14 2.18
N MET A 65 -6.28 3.09 2.87
CA MET A 65 -5.54 2.61 4.03
C MET A 65 -4.45 1.64 3.60
N PRO A 66 -3.28 1.58 4.26
CA PRO A 66 -2.34 0.49 4.02
C PRO A 66 -2.94 -0.84 4.48
N ALA A 67 -2.70 -1.91 3.72
CA ALA A 67 -3.01 -3.26 4.16
C ALA A 67 -1.94 -3.75 5.14
N ILE A 68 -1.94 -3.21 6.37
CA ILE A 68 -0.92 -3.46 7.40
C ILE A 68 -0.54 -4.95 7.54
N PRO A 69 -1.49 -5.91 7.64
CA PRO A 69 -1.13 -7.32 7.77
C PRO A 69 -0.33 -7.89 6.59
N LEU A 70 -0.56 -7.37 5.37
CA LEU A 70 0.16 -7.77 4.16
C LEU A 70 1.57 -7.17 4.13
N TYR A 71 1.71 -5.89 4.50
CA TYR A 71 3.02 -5.27 4.62
C TYR A 71 3.88 -5.92 5.72
N SER A 72 3.31 -6.26 6.88
CA SER A 72 4.03 -7.00 7.92
C SER A 72 4.48 -8.39 7.44
N ARG A 73 3.64 -9.08 6.66
CA ARG A 73 4.01 -10.36 6.03
C ARG A 73 5.13 -10.20 5.01
N LEU A 74 5.11 -9.15 4.18
CA LEU A 74 6.19 -8.84 3.25
C LEU A 74 7.51 -8.60 3.96
N LEU A 75 7.53 -7.85 5.07
CA LEU A 75 8.74 -7.64 5.86
C LEU A 75 9.30 -8.95 6.41
N THR A 76 8.42 -9.87 6.79
CA THR A 76 8.81 -11.13 7.44
C THR A 76 9.28 -12.20 6.45
N HIS A 77 8.63 -12.28 5.28
CA HIS A 77 8.80 -13.40 4.35
C HIS A 77 9.21 -12.99 2.93
N GLY A 78 9.18 -11.70 2.64
CA GLY A 78 9.46 -11.18 1.32
C GLY A 78 10.94 -11.29 0.95
N VAL A 79 11.18 -11.28 -0.35
CA VAL A 79 12.53 -11.38 -0.91
C VAL A 79 13.09 -9.98 -1.10
N VAL A 80 14.08 -9.62 -0.27
CA VAL A 80 14.75 -8.33 -0.37
C VAL A 80 15.53 -8.23 -1.69
N ARG A 81 15.37 -7.09 -2.36
CA ARG A 81 16.06 -6.70 -3.59
C ARG A 81 16.90 -5.44 -3.33
N PRO A 82 18.01 -5.24 -4.08
CA PRO A 82 18.79 -4.01 -3.98
C PRO A 82 17.95 -2.80 -4.37
N LEU A 83 17.91 -1.80 -3.51
CA LEU A 83 17.34 -0.49 -3.78
C LEU A 83 18.43 0.40 -4.39
N SER A 84 18.09 1.05 -5.50
CA SER A 84 18.99 1.97 -6.20
C SER A 84 18.56 3.40 -5.95
N GLY A 85 19.54 4.28 -5.68
CA GLY A 85 19.32 5.71 -5.50
C GLY A 85 18.90 6.10 -4.08
N ASP A 86 18.88 7.41 -3.86
CA ASP A 86 18.55 7.98 -2.55
C ASP A 86 17.04 8.03 -2.31
N VAL A 87 16.65 7.77 -1.07
CA VAL A 87 15.29 8.00 -0.61
C VAL A 87 15.11 9.48 -0.30
N SER A 88 14.09 10.10 -0.88
CA SER A 88 13.73 11.50 -0.59
C SER A 88 13.12 11.65 0.79
N GLU A 89 13.26 12.84 1.39
CA GLU A 89 12.68 13.10 2.71
C GLU A 89 11.15 13.00 2.69
N THR A 90 10.51 13.49 1.63
CA THR A 90 9.06 13.35 1.41
C THR A 90 8.61 11.89 1.44
N ALA A 91 9.40 10.96 0.89
CA ALA A 91 9.06 9.54 0.95
C ALA A 91 9.21 9.00 2.38
N ARG A 92 10.19 9.47 3.16
CA ARG A 92 10.37 9.06 4.56
C ARG A 92 9.22 9.52 5.44
N GLU A 93 8.87 10.80 5.35
CA GLU A 93 7.75 11.39 6.10
C GLU A 93 6.43 10.69 5.77
N ALA A 94 6.12 10.57 4.47
CA ALA A 94 4.89 9.90 4.02
C ALA A 94 4.81 8.42 4.49
N THR A 95 5.94 7.75 4.61
CA THR A 95 6.00 6.35 5.09
C THR A 95 5.62 6.24 6.55
N LEU A 96 6.15 7.11 7.41
CA LEU A 96 5.82 7.14 8.84
C LEU A 96 4.35 7.52 9.07
N GLU A 97 3.86 8.53 8.34
CA GLU A 97 2.48 8.98 8.44
C GLU A 97 1.49 7.91 7.97
N TRP A 98 1.73 7.28 6.82
CA TRP A 98 0.76 6.41 6.19
C TRP A 98 0.79 4.97 6.72
N LEU A 99 1.97 4.38 6.95
CA LEU A 99 2.09 3.03 7.50
C LEU A 99 1.95 2.98 9.04
N GLY A 100 2.01 4.14 9.69
CA GLY A 100 2.17 4.25 11.13
C GLY A 100 3.62 4.05 11.58
N GLU A 101 3.91 4.47 12.82
CA GLU A 101 5.27 4.57 13.33
C GLU A 101 6.03 3.24 13.34
N GLU A 102 5.44 2.18 13.89
CA GLU A 102 6.10 0.88 14.05
C GLU A 102 6.49 0.24 12.71
N LEU A 103 5.55 0.15 11.78
CA LEU A 103 5.79 -0.45 10.47
C LEU A 103 6.63 0.49 9.60
N GLY A 104 6.37 1.79 9.66
CA GLY A 104 7.11 2.81 8.93
C GLY A 104 8.60 2.78 9.28
N LEU A 105 8.96 2.71 10.57
CA LEU A 105 10.37 2.63 11.00
C LEU A 105 11.09 1.38 10.47
N GLN A 106 10.39 0.24 10.38
CA GLN A 106 10.96 -0.98 9.80
C GLN A 106 11.23 -0.84 8.30
N VAL A 107 10.31 -0.20 7.57
CA VAL A 107 10.47 0.09 6.14
C VAL A 107 11.61 1.09 5.91
N LEU A 108 11.72 2.14 6.73
CA LEU A 108 12.85 3.09 6.64
C LEU A 108 14.19 2.39 6.94
N ALA A 109 14.22 1.47 7.89
CA ALA A 109 15.41 0.68 8.19
C ALA A 109 15.81 -0.23 7.02
N LEU A 110 14.84 -0.86 6.34
CA LEU A 110 15.04 -1.64 5.12
C LEU A 110 15.67 -0.77 4.02
N TRP A 111 15.12 0.41 3.77
CA TRP A 111 15.66 1.31 2.73
C TRP A 111 17.05 1.84 3.07
N ARG A 112 17.30 2.15 4.35
CA ARG A 112 18.63 2.57 4.82
C ARG A 112 19.68 1.48 4.62
N GLN A 113 19.28 0.21 4.64
CA GLN A 113 20.15 -0.93 4.32
C GLN A 113 20.30 -1.18 2.81
N GLY A 114 19.72 -0.32 1.96
CA GLY A 114 19.75 -0.47 0.52
C GLY A 114 18.84 -1.58 0.00
N GLY A 115 17.77 -1.91 0.73
CA GLY A 115 16.81 -2.94 0.35
C GLY A 115 15.44 -2.39 -0.04
N TRP A 116 14.69 -3.13 -0.84
CA TRP A 116 13.23 -3.02 -1.01
C TRP A 116 12.64 -4.41 -1.22
N ILE A 117 11.32 -4.56 -1.09
CA ILE A 117 10.65 -5.85 -1.22
C ILE A 117 9.49 -5.72 -2.22
N PRO A 118 9.47 -6.48 -3.34
CA PRO A 118 8.35 -6.47 -4.26
C PRO A 118 7.14 -7.16 -3.64
N GLN A 119 5.93 -6.65 -3.91
CA GLN A 119 4.68 -7.23 -3.42
C GLN A 119 4.50 -8.70 -3.84
N GLU A 120 5.02 -9.05 -5.02
CA GLU A 120 4.97 -10.39 -5.60
C GLU A 120 5.74 -11.43 -4.77
N SER A 121 6.64 -10.98 -3.90
CA SER A 121 7.41 -11.86 -3.01
C SER A 121 6.60 -12.48 -1.87
N LEU A 122 5.35 -12.06 -1.66
CA LEU A 122 4.41 -12.74 -0.76
C LEU A 122 4.08 -14.17 -1.21
N GLY A 123 4.21 -14.48 -2.50
CA GLY A 123 3.77 -15.75 -3.07
C GLY A 123 2.25 -15.91 -3.08
N ALA A 124 1.74 -16.85 -3.89
CA ALA A 124 0.30 -17.09 -4.02
C ALA A 124 -0.33 -17.60 -2.70
N GLU A 125 0.43 -18.31 -1.84
CA GLU A 125 -0.10 -18.86 -0.59
C GLU A 125 -0.46 -17.79 0.45
N ALA A 126 0.26 -16.66 0.49
CA ALA A 126 -0.03 -15.58 1.43
C ALA A 126 -1.30 -14.80 1.05
N LEU A 127 -1.55 -14.60 -0.25
CA LEU A 127 -2.76 -13.95 -0.75
C LEU A 127 -4.02 -14.79 -0.46
N ALA A 128 -3.94 -16.12 -0.63
CA ALA A 128 -5.03 -17.05 -0.33
C ALA A 128 -5.42 -17.06 1.17
N THR A 129 -4.45 -16.90 2.08
CA THR A 129 -4.71 -16.83 3.54
C THR A 129 -5.51 -15.57 3.92
N ILE A 130 -5.39 -14.50 3.14
CA ILE A 130 -5.97 -13.19 3.44
C ILE A 130 -7.31 -13.00 2.74
N LEU A 131 -7.47 -13.51 1.51
CA LEU A 131 -8.75 -13.57 0.83
C LEU A 131 -9.67 -14.67 1.38
N GLY A 132 -9.11 -15.78 1.89
CA GLY A 132 -9.85 -16.89 2.48
C GLY A 132 -10.48 -16.62 3.85
N LYS A 133 -10.32 -15.42 4.41
CA LYS A 133 -11.05 -14.95 5.62
C LYS A 133 -12.27 -14.07 5.29
N ALA A 134 -12.51 -13.76 4.02
CA ALA A 134 -13.71 -13.03 3.60
C ALA A 134 -14.95 -13.91 3.43
N ASP A 135 -14.78 -15.24 3.39
CA ASP A 135 -15.86 -16.24 3.28
C ASP A 135 -15.84 -17.21 4.47
N ARG A 136 -16.19 -16.74 5.68
CA ARG A 136 -16.82 -17.56 6.73
C ARG A 136 -17.72 -16.71 7.62
#